data_AF-A0A923MGA6-F1
#
_entry.id   AF-A0A923MGA6-F1
#
_cell.length_a   1.000
_cell.length_b   1.000
_cell.length_c   1.000
_cell.angle_alpha   90.00
_cell.angle_beta   90.00
_cell.angle_gamma   90.00
#
_symmetry.space_group_name_H-M   'P 1'
#
loop_
_entity.id
_entity.type
_entity.pdbx_description
1 polymer ?
#
loop_
_entity_poly.entity_id
_entity_poly.type
_entity_poly.pdbx_seq_one_letter_code
_entity_poly.pdbx_strand_id
1 'polypeptide(L)'
;MTKTEKILAAYERFGAAIAAIPDERAQALHRTSVGAREFIANARAQNPRVTASQVGAGLEQGLRETPGLIQGVAPAWRAQAAAAFHNAVLSVYPEFMVLESERLKKVLARGKIRSEAEFHRVRYEIDLLEGDSGRKDELSTLYALVDSFEARA
;
A
#
# COMPACT_ATOMS: atom_id res chain seq x y z
N MET A 1 -9.03 11.93 -15.27
CA MET A 1 -8.74 10.51 -15.03
C MET A 1 -9.89 9.87 -14.27
N THR A 2 -10.37 8.73 -14.76
CA THR A 2 -11.23 7.80 -14.02
C THR A 2 -10.48 7.23 -12.81
N LYS A 3 -11.21 6.69 -11.83
CA LYS A 3 -10.60 6.00 -10.68
C LYS A 3 -9.63 4.90 -11.11
N THR A 4 -10.02 4.07 -12.08
CA THR A 4 -9.16 3.02 -12.64
C THR A 4 -7.87 3.59 -13.24
N GLU A 5 -7.95 4.69 -13.99
CA GLU A 5 -6.76 5.35 -14.54
C GLU A 5 -5.85 5.91 -13.45
N LYS A 6 -6.41 6.50 -12.38
CA LYS A 6 -5.63 6.98 -11.23
C LYS A 6 -4.89 5.84 -10.55
N ILE A 7 -5.55 4.71 -10.29
CA ILE A 7 -4.93 3.55 -9.63
C ILE A 7 -3.82 2.96 -10.51
N LEU A 8 -4.06 2.79 -11.81
CA LEU A 8 -3.02 2.31 -12.74
C LEU A 8 -1.83 3.26 -12.81
N ALA A 9 -2.07 4.57 -12.86
CA ALA A 9 -1.01 5.57 -12.83
C ALA A 9 -0.22 5.53 -11.51
N ALA A 10 -0.87 5.20 -10.38
CA ALA A 10 -0.19 5.02 -9.09
C ALA A 10 0.75 3.81 -9.13
N TYR A 11 0.30 2.67 -9.67
CA TYR A 11 1.14 1.49 -9.83
C TYR A 11 2.32 1.76 -10.76
N GLU A 12 2.10 2.40 -11.91
CA GLU A 12 3.19 2.72 -12.84
C GLU A 12 4.27 3.60 -12.18
N ARG A 13 3.85 4.63 -11.43
CA ARG A 13 4.77 5.51 -10.68
C ARG A 13 5.49 4.77 -9.56
N PHE A 14 4.76 3.95 -8.80
CA PHE A 14 5.34 3.14 -7.73
C PHE A 14 6.38 2.17 -8.28
N GLY A 15 6.01 1.41 -9.31
CA GLY A 15 6.89 0.46 -9.98
C GLY A 15 8.16 1.14 -10.48
N ALA A 16 8.05 2.27 -11.16
CA ALA A 16 9.22 3.03 -11.63
C ALA A 16 10.12 3.49 -10.46
N ALA A 17 9.53 3.96 -9.35
CA ALA A 17 10.26 4.48 -8.20
C ALA A 17 11.06 3.41 -7.43
N ILE A 18 10.64 2.14 -7.48
CA ILE A 18 11.33 1.04 -6.80
C ILE A 18 12.22 0.20 -7.72
N ALA A 19 12.32 0.53 -9.00
CA ALA A 19 13.04 -0.28 -10.00
C ALA A 19 14.52 -0.52 -9.67
N ALA A 20 15.16 0.42 -8.94
CA ALA A 20 16.56 0.34 -8.57
C ALA A 20 16.82 -0.39 -7.25
N ILE A 21 15.79 -0.80 -6.50
CA ILE A 21 15.96 -1.46 -5.20
C ILE A 21 16.48 -2.90 -5.45
N PRO A 22 17.66 -3.27 -4.94
CA PRO A 22 18.26 -4.59 -5.16
C PRO A 22 17.69 -5.64 -4.18
N ASP A 23 16.37 -5.79 -4.18
CA ASP A 23 15.63 -6.74 -3.35
C ASP A 23 14.66 -7.55 -4.22
N GLU A 24 14.64 -8.87 -4.07
CA GLU A 24 13.84 -9.75 -4.93
C GLU A 24 12.34 -9.46 -4.85
N ARG A 25 11.84 -9.08 -3.67
CA ARG A 25 10.42 -8.76 -3.45
C ARG A 25 10.09 -7.38 -4.01
N ALA A 26 10.97 -6.39 -3.87
CA ALA A 26 10.83 -5.09 -4.51
C ALA A 26 10.85 -5.23 -6.05
N GLN A 27 11.71 -6.08 -6.59
CA GLN A 27 11.76 -6.36 -8.02
C GLN A 27 10.51 -7.09 -8.53
N ALA A 28 9.94 -8.00 -7.73
CA ALA A 28 8.65 -8.60 -8.04
C ALA A 28 7.52 -7.54 -8.07
N LEU A 29 7.50 -6.64 -7.08
CA LEU A 29 6.52 -5.55 -7.03
C LEU A 29 6.68 -4.58 -8.20
N HIS A 30 7.91 -4.26 -8.59
CA HIS A 30 8.21 -3.46 -9.77
C HIS A 30 7.55 -4.05 -11.02
N ARG A 31 7.83 -5.33 -11.31
CA ARG A 31 7.31 -6.02 -12.49
C ARG A 31 5.77 -6.06 -12.50
N THR A 32 5.16 -6.43 -11.38
CA THR A 32 3.70 -6.46 -11.24
C THR A 32 3.08 -5.08 -11.44
N SER A 33 3.70 -4.03 -10.90
CA SER A 33 3.16 -2.67 -10.95
C SER A 33 3.25 -2.07 -12.35
N VAL A 34 4.37 -2.26 -13.06
CA VAL A 34 4.53 -1.82 -14.46
C VAL A 34 3.63 -2.62 -15.40
N GLY A 35 3.42 -3.91 -15.14
CA GLY A 35 2.53 -4.77 -15.93
C GLY A 35 1.03 -4.58 -15.67
N ALA A 36 0.64 -3.79 -14.67
CA ALA A 36 -0.76 -3.71 -14.21
C ALA A 36 -1.74 -3.28 -15.31
N ARG A 37 -1.36 -2.30 -16.15
CA ARG A 37 -2.22 -1.81 -17.23
C ARG A 37 -2.46 -2.88 -18.29
N GLU A 38 -1.41 -3.56 -18.72
CA GLU A 38 -1.48 -4.63 -19.71
C GLU A 38 -2.28 -5.82 -19.19
N PHE A 39 -2.05 -6.21 -17.93
CA PHE A 39 -2.81 -7.26 -17.26
C PHE A 39 -4.32 -6.98 -17.28
N ILE A 40 -4.73 -5.74 -16.95
CA ILE A 40 -6.15 -5.36 -16.96
C ILE A 40 -6.71 -5.30 -18.39
N ALA A 41 -5.94 -4.81 -19.36
CA ALA A 41 -6.36 -4.82 -20.76
C ALA A 41 -6.62 -6.25 -21.26
N ASN A 42 -5.70 -7.17 -20.97
CA ASN A 42 -5.79 -8.58 -21.34
C ASN A 42 -6.96 -9.28 -20.63
N ALA A 43 -7.14 -9.04 -19.32
CA ALA A 43 -8.24 -9.62 -18.56
C ALA A 43 -9.61 -9.19 -19.10
N ARG A 44 -9.76 -7.92 -19.52
CA ARG A 44 -11.00 -7.42 -20.13
C ARG A 44 -11.24 -7.99 -21.53
N ALA A 45 -10.19 -8.19 -22.32
CA ALA A 45 -10.30 -8.81 -23.63
C ALA A 45 -10.73 -10.29 -23.53
N GLN A 46 -10.23 -11.02 -22.52
CA GLN A 46 -10.55 -12.42 -22.30
C GLN A 46 -11.91 -12.63 -21.62
N ASN A 47 -12.41 -11.66 -20.86
CA ASN A 47 -13.72 -11.75 -20.20
C ASN A 47 -14.55 -10.46 -20.38
N PRO A 48 -15.30 -10.36 -21.50
CA PRO A 48 -16.09 -9.18 -21.84
C PRO A 48 -17.21 -8.85 -20.84
N ARG A 49 -17.57 -9.78 -19.95
CA ARG A 49 -18.61 -9.58 -18.94
C ARG A 49 -18.12 -8.78 -17.73
N VAL A 50 -16.81 -8.62 -17.56
CA VAL A 50 -16.25 -7.84 -16.46
C VAL A 50 -16.51 -6.37 -16.70
N THR A 51 -17.30 -5.78 -15.81
CA THR A 51 -17.65 -4.35 -15.88
C THR A 51 -16.47 -3.47 -15.44
N ALA A 52 -16.43 -2.23 -15.92
CA ALA A 52 -15.44 -1.25 -15.48
C ALA A 52 -15.48 -1.01 -13.95
N SER A 53 -16.66 -1.14 -13.33
CA SER A 53 -16.84 -1.03 -11.88
C SER A 53 -16.15 -2.17 -11.13
N GLN A 54 -16.32 -3.42 -11.58
CA GLN A 54 -15.64 -4.58 -10.99
C GLN A 54 -14.11 -4.48 -11.09
N VAL A 55 -13.61 -4.03 -12.25
CA VAL A 55 -12.16 -3.75 -12.43
C VAL A 55 -11.69 -2.69 -11.43
N GLY A 56 -12.40 -1.57 -11.34
CA GLY A 56 -12.04 -0.49 -10.43
C GLY A 56 -12.08 -0.89 -8.95
N ALA A 57 -13.02 -1.76 -8.56
CA ALA A 57 -13.11 -2.30 -7.21
C ALA A 57 -11.94 -3.24 -6.90
N GLY A 58 -11.63 -4.18 -7.80
CA GLY A 58 -10.49 -5.10 -7.63
C GLY A 58 -9.15 -4.38 -7.60
N LEU A 59 -8.96 -3.37 -8.45
CA LEU A 59 -7.74 -2.55 -8.43
C LEU A 59 -7.59 -1.74 -7.14
N GLU A 60 -8.68 -1.17 -6.61
CA GLU A 60 -8.63 -0.48 -5.33
C GLU A 60 -8.34 -1.45 -4.17
N GLN A 61 -8.89 -2.66 -4.22
CA GLN A 61 -8.56 -3.70 -3.26
C GLN A 61 -7.07 -4.04 -3.31
N GLY A 62 -6.51 -4.28 -4.49
CA GLY A 62 -5.07 -4.53 -4.63
C GLY A 62 -4.23 -3.35 -4.11
N LEU A 63 -4.70 -2.12 -4.31
CA LEU A 63 -4.01 -0.93 -3.79
C LEU A 63 -3.98 -0.94 -2.26
N ARG A 64 -5.06 -1.40 -1.62
CA ARG A 64 -5.16 -1.55 -0.16
C ARG A 64 -4.33 -2.72 0.39
N GLU A 65 -4.10 -3.75 -0.42
CA GLU A 65 -3.28 -4.92 -0.06
C GLU A 65 -1.78 -4.69 -0.29
N THR A 66 -1.41 -3.74 -1.15
CA THR A 66 -0.01 -3.43 -1.49
C THR A 66 0.89 -3.17 -0.26
N PRO A 67 0.44 -2.45 0.79
CA PRO A 67 1.19 -2.35 2.06
C PRO A 67 1.63 -3.70 2.65
N GLY A 68 0.78 -4.73 2.59
CA GLY A 68 1.15 -6.07 3.06
C GLY A 68 2.22 -6.71 2.20
N LEU A 69 2.19 -6.47 0.89
CA LEU A 69 3.25 -6.95 -0.02
C LEU A 69 4.59 -6.25 0.23
N ILE A 70 4.56 -4.95 0.56
CA ILE A 70 5.77 -4.17 0.90
C ILE A 70 6.46 -4.73 2.15
N GLN A 71 5.72 -5.31 3.10
CA GLN A 71 6.34 -5.94 4.27
C GLN A 71 7.30 -7.08 3.92
N GLY A 72 7.08 -7.75 2.79
CA GLY A 72 7.96 -8.79 2.27
C GLY A 72 9.33 -8.26 1.81
N VAL A 73 9.45 -6.96 1.52
CA VAL A 73 10.72 -6.31 1.17
C VAL A 73 11.65 -6.33 2.39
N ALA A 74 12.94 -6.57 2.16
CA ALA A 74 13.93 -6.58 3.23
C ALA A 74 13.90 -5.26 4.05
N PRO A 75 14.11 -5.32 5.38
CA PRO A 75 14.01 -4.15 6.25
C PRO A 75 14.83 -2.94 5.78
N ALA A 76 16.02 -3.16 5.21
CA ALA A 76 16.90 -2.11 4.70
C ALA A 76 16.28 -1.26 3.57
N TRP A 77 15.30 -1.80 2.84
CA TRP A 77 14.68 -1.16 1.68
C TRP A 77 13.19 -0.84 1.90
N ARG A 78 12.59 -1.34 2.98
CA ARG A 78 11.14 -1.27 3.19
C ARG A 78 10.63 0.15 3.33
N ALA A 79 11.32 1.00 4.09
CA ALA A 79 10.97 2.41 4.24
C ALA A 79 11.00 3.15 2.88
N GLN A 80 12.02 2.87 2.05
CA GLN A 80 12.11 3.44 0.70
C GLN A 80 10.95 2.98 -0.19
N ALA A 81 10.60 1.69 -0.17
CA ALA A 81 9.46 1.16 -0.91
C ALA A 81 8.12 1.74 -0.41
N ALA A 82 7.95 1.86 0.91
CA ALA A 82 6.77 2.45 1.51
C ALA A 82 6.61 3.92 1.10
N ALA A 83 7.67 4.72 1.19
CA ALA A 83 7.66 6.11 0.76
C ALA A 83 7.37 6.26 -0.74
N ALA A 84 7.97 5.40 -1.58
CA ALA A 84 7.70 5.37 -3.01
C ALA A 84 6.22 5.10 -3.31
N PHE A 85 5.62 4.11 -2.62
CA PHE A 85 4.20 3.82 -2.74
C PHE A 85 3.33 4.99 -2.29
N HIS A 86 3.60 5.56 -1.11
CA HIS A 86 2.88 6.70 -0.58
C HIS A 86 2.87 7.88 -1.57
N ASN A 87 4.04 8.26 -2.06
CA ASN A 87 4.20 9.39 -2.96
C ASN A 87 3.52 9.14 -4.30
N ALA A 88 3.64 7.91 -4.83
CA ALA A 88 2.98 7.52 -6.07
C ALA A 88 1.46 7.68 -5.94
N VAL A 89 0.84 7.14 -4.89
CA VAL A 89 -0.61 7.22 -4.68
C VAL A 89 -1.04 8.66 -4.39
N LEU A 90 -0.36 9.37 -3.49
CA LEU A 90 -0.70 10.75 -3.14
C LEU A 90 -0.69 11.68 -4.36
N SER A 91 0.23 11.46 -5.30
CA SER A 91 0.37 12.29 -6.50
C SER A 91 -0.72 12.13 -7.55
N VAL A 92 -1.51 11.04 -7.51
CA VAL A 92 -2.55 10.74 -8.53
C VAL A 92 -3.93 10.47 -7.95
N TYR A 93 -3.99 9.95 -6.73
CA TYR A 93 -5.21 9.52 -6.06
C TYR A 93 -5.23 9.95 -4.58
N PRO A 94 -5.08 11.26 -4.28
CA PRO A 94 -4.98 11.75 -2.91
C PRO A 94 -6.22 11.45 -2.07
N GLU A 95 -7.41 11.36 -2.66
CA GLU A 95 -8.64 11.03 -1.93
C GLU A 95 -8.62 9.61 -1.33
N PHE A 96 -7.89 8.67 -1.93
CA PHE A 96 -7.66 7.34 -1.33
C PHE A 96 -6.82 7.47 -0.06
N MET A 97 -5.78 8.30 -0.08
CA MET A 97 -4.92 8.52 1.10
C MET A 97 -5.68 9.18 2.25
N VAL A 98 -6.65 10.05 1.96
CA VAL A 98 -7.55 10.62 2.98
C VAL A 98 -8.36 9.50 3.65
N LEU A 99 -8.97 8.60 2.87
CA LEU A 99 -9.74 7.47 3.40
C LEU A 99 -8.86 6.52 4.22
N GLU A 100 -7.65 6.21 3.76
CA GLU A 100 -6.73 5.34 4.48
C GLU A 100 -6.17 6.01 5.76
N SER A 101 -6.05 7.34 5.79
CA SER A 101 -5.74 8.10 7.00
C SER A 101 -6.90 8.06 8.01
N GLU A 102 -8.14 8.22 7.56
CA GLU A 102 -9.32 8.09 8.43
C GLU A 102 -9.46 6.68 9.02
N ARG A 103 -9.15 5.64 8.23
CA ARG A 103 -9.09 4.26 8.72
C ARG A 103 -8.04 4.10 9.82
N LEU A 104 -6.83 4.61 9.60
CA LEU A 104 -5.77 4.58 10.62
C LEU A 104 -6.19 5.32 11.90
N LYS A 105 -6.78 6.52 11.78
CA LYS A 105 -7.29 7.28 12.93
C LYS A 105 -8.31 6.48 13.74
N LYS A 106 -9.18 5.71 13.09
CA LYS A 106 -10.13 4.82 13.77
C LYS A 106 -9.44 3.67 14.51
N VAL A 107 -8.34 3.13 13.99
CA VAL A 107 -7.53 2.11 14.68
C VAL A 107 -6.86 2.72 15.92
N LEU A 108 -6.23 3.89 15.75
CA LEU A 108 -5.56 4.62 16.83
C LEU A 108 -6.52 5.00 17.96
N ALA A 109 -7.64 5.65 17.63
CA ALA A 109 -8.65 6.05 18.62
C ALA A 109 -9.22 4.85 19.40
N ARG A 110 -9.24 3.68 18.78
CA ARG A 110 -9.72 2.44 19.39
C ARG A 110 -8.64 1.71 20.21
N GLY A 111 -7.37 2.00 19.98
CA GLY A 111 -6.25 1.37 20.70
C GLY A 111 -6.08 -0.13 20.44
N LYS A 112 -6.64 -0.68 19.36
CA LYS A 112 -6.44 -2.10 19.00
C LYS A 112 -6.62 -2.40 17.52
N ILE A 113 -5.78 -3.30 17.01
CA ILE A 113 -5.92 -3.93 15.69
C ILE A 113 -6.86 -5.13 15.80
N ARG A 114 -7.78 -5.27 14.82
CA ARG A 114 -8.81 -6.32 14.74
C ARG A 114 -8.68 -7.23 13.53
N SER A 115 -7.89 -6.84 12.52
CA SER A 115 -7.73 -7.60 11.30
C SER A 115 -6.32 -7.45 10.73
N GLU A 116 -5.95 -8.39 9.88
CA GLU A 116 -4.69 -8.37 9.13
C GLU A 116 -4.56 -7.13 8.22
N ALA A 117 -5.66 -6.67 7.61
CA ALA A 117 -5.66 -5.43 6.83
C ALA A 117 -5.33 -4.20 7.69
N GLU A 118 -5.84 -4.12 8.92
CA GLU A 118 -5.48 -3.05 9.86
C GLU A 118 -4.02 -3.18 10.33
N PHE A 119 -3.54 -4.42 10.54
CA PHE A 119 -2.14 -4.69 10.86
C PHE A 119 -1.20 -4.17 9.76
N HIS A 120 -1.45 -4.53 8.51
CA HIS A 120 -0.63 -4.06 7.39
C HIS A 120 -0.68 -2.54 7.24
N ARG A 121 -1.84 -1.91 7.46
CA ARG A 121 -1.96 -0.44 7.44
C ARG A 121 -1.14 0.24 8.54
N VAL A 122 -1.15 -0.30 9.75
CA VAL A 122 -0.37 0.22 10.90
C VAL A 122 1.13 0.05 10.66
N ARG A 123 1.56 -1.15 10.26
CA ARG A 123 2.99 -1.42 9.98
C ARG A 123 3.51 -0.57 8.82
N TYR A 124 2.70 -0.36 7.80
CA TYR A 124 3.04 0.56 6.72
C TYR A 124 3.17 2.01 7.19
N GLU A 125 2.36 2.46 8.15
CA GLU A 125 2.58 3.78 8.77
C GLU A 125 3.91 3.81 9.52
N ILE A 126 4.25 2.76 10.26
CA ILE A 126 5.57 2.66 10.92
C ILE A 126 6.69 2.79 9.89
N ASP A 127 6.65 2.04 8.80
CA ASP A 127 7.69 2.07 7.76
C ASP A 127 7.83 3.47 7.11
N LEU A 128 6.77 4.29 7.09
CA LEU A 128 6.83 5.69 6.63
C LEU A 128 7.44 6.65 7.65
N LEU A 129 7.25 6.36 8.93
CA LEU A 129 7.71 7.20 10.04
C LEU A 129 9.11 6.82 10.53
N GLU A 130 9.55 5.60 10.25
CA GLU A 130 10.91 5.15 10.53
C GLU A 130 11.93 6.06 9.83
N GLY A 131 12.62 6.89 10.63
CA GLY A 131 13.56 7.91 10.16
C GLY A 131 13.17 9.35 10.51
N ASP A 132 11.91 9.60 10.91
CA ASP A 132 11.45 10.90 11.41
C ASP A 132 11.55 10.98 12.94
N SER A 133 12.62 11.61 13.42
CA SER A 133 12.87 11.80 14.85
C SER A 133 11.83 12.68 15.57
N GLY A 134 11.00 13.42 14.82
CA GLY A 134 9.95 14.29 15.37
C GLY A 134 8.67 13.56 15.77
N ARG A 135 8.50 12.29 15.37
CA ARG A 135 7.25 11.52 15.58
C ARG A 135 7.43 10.29 16.47
N LYS A 136 8.37 10.34 17.42
CA LYS A 136 8.69 9.23 18.33
C LYS A 136 7.50 8.73 19.14
N ASP A 137 6.67 9.62 19.67
CA ASP A 137 5.50 9.23 20.49
C ASP A 137 4.45 8.50 19.67
N GLU A 138 4.26 8.92 18.42
CA GLU A 138 3.36 8.27 17.49
C GLU A 138 3.90 6.91 17.04
N LEU A 139 5.18 6.83 16.70
CA LEU A 139 5.87 5.57 16.43
C LEU A 139 5.71 4.58 17.58
N SER A 140 5.96 5.02 18.83
CA SER A 140 5.80 4.20 20.03
C SER A 140 4.38 3.65 20.16
N THR A 141 3.37 4.50 19.90
CA THR A 141 1.97 4.08 19.91
C THR A 141 1.66 3.03 18.84
N LEU A 142 2.18 3.22 17.62
CA LEU A 142 1.98 2.28 16.51
C LEU A 142 2.66 0.93 16.80
N TYR A 143 3.88 0.93 17.34
CA TYR A 143 4.57 -0.28 17.76
C TYR A 143 3.79 -1.05 18.83
N ALA A 144 3.30 -0.37 19.87
CA ALA A 144 2.50 -1.00 20.91
C ALA A 144 1.22 -1.69 20.37
N LEU A 145 0.61 -1.13 19.30
CA LEU A 145 -0.53 -1.75 18.63
C LEU A 145 -0.15 -3.04 17.90
N VAL A 146 1.00 -3.04 17.21
CA VAL A 146 1.55 -4.20 16.50
C VAL A 146 1.89 -5.30 17.51
N ASP A 147 2.67 -5.00 18.54
CA ASP A 147 3.08 -5.94 19.58
C ASP A 147 1.87 -6.60 20.25
N SER A 148 0.86 -5.80 20.58
CA SER A 148 -0.39 -6.30 21.16
C SER A 148 -1.16 -7.22 20.22
N PHE A 149 -1.13 -6.99 18.91
CA PHE A 149 -1.78 -7.84 17.93
C PHE A 149 -1.05 -9.17 17.76
N GLU A 150 0.28 -9.13 17.63
CA GLU A 150 1.11 -10.31 17.45
C GLU A 150 1.12 -11.22 18.69
N ALA A 151 1.09 -10.65 19.90
CA ALA A 151 0.98 -11.44 21.13
C ALA A 151 -0.33 -12.24 21.27
N ARG A 152 -1.33 -11.98 20.41
CA ARG A 152 -2.64 -12.67 20.37
C ARG A 152 -2.76 -13.67 19.22
N ALA A 153 -1.82 -13.65 18.27
CA ALA A 153 -1.82 -14.50 17.07
C ALA A 153 -1.15 -15.85 17.37
#